data_AF-A0A3M1C8R0-F1
#
_entry.id   AF-A0A3M1C8R0-F1
#
_cell.length_a   1.000
_cell.length_b   1.000
_cell.length_c   1.000
_cell.angle_alpha   90.00
_cell.angle_beta   90.00
_cell.angle_gamma   90.00
#
_symmetry.space_group_name_H-M   'P 1'
#
loop_
_entity.id
_entity.type
_entity.pdbx_description
1 polymer ?
#
loop_
_entity_poly.entity_id
_entity_poly.type
_entity_poly.pdbx_seq_one_letter_code
_entity_poly.pdbx_strand_id
1 'polypeptide(L)'
;MSEKRVSSVKRAVRRPSFLRKKQFIGLSLAGGKTNKTCFAVLEYFPVKKKIFLVHLETRIQSEGKVSADQKLIESLKPYQKKSSLMAVNAPLTWPKCIRCRLKCPGYEKCKEPEILWMWKQYKKIDKKEKLKKVFTPYAERCAEMYLAHSLEEPFYVSQALGANMAPLAARMFFLKKRFPAKKLIEVHPKVSLWRIGRSLGIRPTHLKKHKHAIGGEEARHIILETLVEKDIAFIYVQDFQTMVQDSGAFDAFISALTALLKHLGHCEPIPKNFPSSEGWIEIPKTDISWPFLVP
;
A
#
# COMPACT_ATOMS: atom_id res chain seq x y z
N MET A 1 -28.69 4.46 60.05
CA MET A 1 -29.09 4.99 58.73
C MET A 1 -28.10 4.50 57.70
N SER A 2 -28.52 3.59 56.81
CA SER A 2 -27.66 2.94 55.81
C SER A 2 -27.70 3.74 54.51
N GLU A 3 -26.56 4.31 54.12
CA GLU A 3 -26.38 4.97 52.83
C GLU A 3 -26.40 3.94 51.70
N LYS A 4 -27.50 3.95 50.93
CA LYS A 4 -27.60 3.18 49.68
C LYS A 4 -26.76 3.86 48.60
N ARG A 5 -25.64 3.23 48.25
CA ARG A 5 -24.86 3.53 47.04
C ARG A 5 -25.74 3.34 45.79
N VAL A 6 -26.01 4.44 45.09
CA VAL A 6 -26.64 4.43 43.77
C VAL A 6 -25.59 3.97 42.75
N SER A 7 -25.70 2.73 42.28
CA SER A 7 -24.88 2.20 41.19
C SER A 7 -25.31 2.81 39.86
N SER A 8 -24.51 3.73 39.30
CA SER A 8 -24.77 4.28 37.98
C SER A 8 -24.49 3.23 36.89
N VAL A 9 -25.54 2.62 36.35
CA VAL A 9 -25.45 1.77 35.16
C VAL A 9 -25.20 2.67 33.95
N LYS A 10 -23.94 2.79 33.51
CA LYS A 10 -23.60 3.41 32.22
C LYS A 10 -24.13 2.53 31.09
N ARG A 11 -25.38 2.77 30.65
CA ARG A 11 -25.93 2.20 29.42
C ARG A 11 -25.09 2.68 28.24
N ALA A 12 -24.30 1.78 27.66
CA ALA A 12 -23.59 2.03 26.42
C ALA A 12 -24.62 2.30 25.31
N VAL A 13 -24.80 3.57 24.94
CA VAL A 13 -25.62 3.97 23.80
C VAL A 13 -25.06 3.28 22.56
N ARG A 14 -25.77 2.27 22.06
CA ARG A 14 -25.40 1.57 20.82
C ARG A 14 -25.49 2.60 19.70
N ARG A 15 -24.34 2.97 19.12
CA ARG A 15 -24.30 3.85 17.95
C ARG A 15 -25.23 3.29 16.87
N PRO A 16 -26.08 4.12 16.26
CA PRO A 16 -26.91 3.71 15.14
C PRO A 16 -26.08 3.01 14.06
N SER A 17 -26.61 1.92 13.50
CA SER A 17 -25.92 1.08 12.51
C SER A 17 -25.41 1.86 11.29
N PHE A 18 -26.10 2.94 10.91
CA PHE A 18 -25.74 3.82 9.79
C PHE A 18 -24.48 4.68 10.03
N LEU A 19 -24.03 4.84 11.28
CA LEU A 19 -22.78 5.54 11.63
C LEU A 19 -21.57 4.60 11.73
N ARG A 20 -21.73 3.30 11.43
CA ARG A 20 -20.62 2.34 11.43
C ARG A 20 -19.70 2.60 10.25
N LYS A 21 -18.62 3.33 10.51
CA LYS A 21 -17.53 3.57 9.57
C LYS A 21 -16.37 2.58 9.76
N LYS A 22 -15.64 2.33 8.68
CA LYS A 22 -14.37 1.59 8.70
C LYS A 22 -13.24 2.52 8.28
N GLN A 23 -12.12 2.44 8.98
CA GLN A 23 -10.93 3.26 8.69
C GLN A 23 -9.85 2.46 7.99
N PHE A 24 -9.18 3.08 7.02
CA PHE A 24 -8.06 2.51 6.27
C PHE A 24 -6.93 3.51 6.23
N ILE A 25 -5.70 3.03 6.43
CA ILE A 25 -4.51 3.89 6.44
C ILE A 25 -3.66 3.52 5.23
N GLY A 26 -3.12 4.52 4.55
CA GLY A 26 -2.09 4.34 3.54
C GLY A 26 -0.85 5.13 3.93
N LEU A 27 0.31 4.48 3.89
CA LEU A 27 1.58 5.05 4.28
C LEU A 27 2.53 5.03 3.08
N SER A 28 2.97 6.21 2.68
CA SER A 28 4.05 6.40 1.73
C SER A 28 5.34 6.66 2.52
N LEU A 29 6.16 5.63 2.67
CA LEU A 29 7.47 5.71 3.31
C LEU A 29 8.52 6.29 2.37
N ALA A 30 9.31 7.20 2.90
CA ALA A 30 10.53 7.72 2.28
C ALA A 30 11.77 7.42 3.15
N GLY A 31 12.94 7.91 2.75
CA GLY A 31 14.16 7.77 3.55
C GLY A 31 14.00 8.43 4.92
N GLY A 32 14.48 7.78 5.99
CA GLY A 32 14.25 8.24 7.38
C GLY A 32 14.88 9.60 7.75
N LYS A 33 15.78 10.12 6.90
CA LYS A 33 16.36 11.47 7.03
C LYS A 33 15.71 12.53 6.12
N THR A 34 14.69 12.13 5.35
CA THR A 34 13.96 13.03 4.45
C THR A 34 12.62 13.40 5.07
N ASN A 35 12.02 14.49 4.61
CA ASN A 35 10.67 14.92 4.97
C ASN A 35 9.65 14.53 3.88
N LYS A 36 9.78 13.34 3.30
CA LYS A 36 8.89 12.88 2.21
C LYS A 36 7.93 11.77 2.65
N THR A 37 7.92 11.45 3.94
CA THR A 37 7.00 10.44 4.47
C THR A 37 5.63 11.08 4.67
N CYS A 38 4.61 10.44 4.12
CA CYS A 38 3.22 10.91 4.19
C CYS A 38 2.30 9.75 4.57
N PHE A 39 1.20 10.02 5.25
CA PHE A 39 0.12 9.04 5.40
C PHE A 39 -1.26 9.67 5.19
N ALA A 40 -2.19 8.85 4.71
CA ALA A 40 -3.58 9.21 4.49
C ALA A 40 -4.49 8.28 5.28
N VAL A 41 -5.61 8.80 5.76
CA VAL A 41 -6.66 8.04 6.45
C VAL A 41 -7.97 8.18 5.69
N LEU A 42 -8.50 7.05 5.23
CA LEU A 42 -9.81 6.97 4.60
C LEU A 42 -10.85 6.44 5.57
N GLU A 43 -12.05 7.01 5.50
CA GLU A 43 -13.24 6.46 6.14
C GLU A 43 -14.24 5.98 5.10
N TYR A 44 -14.61 4.71 5.19
CA TYR A 44 -15.67 4.12 4.38
C TYR A 44 -16.93 3.96 5.22
N PHE A 45 -18.05 4.45 4.69
CA PHE A 45 -19.39 4.31 5.27
C PHE A 45 -20.18 3.26 4.47
N PRO A 46 -20.26 1.99 4.91
CA PRO A 46 -20.82 0.91 4.11
C PRO A 46 -22.28 1.10 3.72
N VAL A 47 -23.08 1.72 4.59
CA VAL A 47 -24.51 1.96 4.34
C VAL A 47 -24.70 3.02 3.25
N LYS A 48 -23.93 4.10 3.28
CA LYS A 48 -23.97 5.17 2.27
C LYS A 48 -23.10 4.87 1.05
N LYS A 49 -22.28 3.82 1.12
CA LYS A 49 -21.22 3.47 0.17
C LYS A 49 -20.28 4.63 -0.19
N LYS A 50 -20.02 5.56 0.74
CA LYS A 50 -19.16 6.73 0.53
C LYS A 50 -17.78 6.54 1.14
N ILE A 51 -16.77 7.10 0.47
CA ILE A 51 -15.38 7.16 0.94
C ILE A 51 -15.03 8.62 1.23
N PHE A 52 -14.41 8.89 2.36
CA PHE A 52 -13.92 10.21 2.73
C PHE A 52 -12.42 10.15 3.02
N LEU A 53 -11.64 11.06 2.46
CA LEU A 53 -10.33 11.39 3.01
C LEU A 53 -10.54 12.25 4.25
N VAL A 54 -10.24 11.69 5.43
CA VAL A 54 -10.50 12.38 6.71
C VAL A 54 -9.25 12.94 7.36
N HIS A 55 -8.08 12.51 6.89
CA HIS A 55 -6.82 13.03 7.36
C HIS A 55 -5.72 12.74 6.34
N LEU A 56 -4.89 13.74 6.08
CA LEU A 56 -3.69 13.65 5.28
C LEU A 56 -2.56 14.34 6.04
N GLU A 57 -1.51 13.61 6.35
CA GLU A 57 -0.31 14.17 6.96
C GLU A 57 0.85 14.04 5.97
N THR A 58 1.52 15.15 5.75
CA THR A 58 2.65 15.24 4.83
C THR A 58 3.89 15.71 5.56
N ARG A 59 5.04 15.55 4.91
CA ARG A 59 6.32 16.08 5.36
C ARG A 59 6.75 15.68 6.77
N ILE A 60 6.49 14.43 7.14
CA ILE A 60 6.91 13.92 8.45
C ILE A 60 8.44 13.88 8.49
N GLN A 61 8.99 14.63 9.44
CA GLN A 61 10.43 14.85 9.60
C GLN A 61 10.82 14.86 11.08
N SER A 62 12.12 14.70 11.34
CA SER A 62 12.68 14.80 12.69
C SER A 62 12.63 16.25 13.19
N GLU A 63 12.47 16.41 14.49
CA GLU A 63 12.38 17.71 15.15
C GLU A 63 13.10 17.65 16.50
N GLY A 64 14.22 18.36 16.61
CA GLY A 64 15.10 18.29 17.78
C GLY A 64 15.55 16.87 18.09
N LYS A 65 15.17 16.36 19.28
CA LYS A 65 15.48 15.00 19.74
C LYS A 65 14.44 13.94 19.32
N VAL A 66 13.36 14.33 18.65
CA VAL A 66 12.31 13.42 18.19
C VAL A 66 12.59 13.00 16.76
N SER A 67 12.71 11.70 16.52
CA SER A 67 12.92 11.18 15.17
C SER A 67 11.63 11.24 14.34
N ALA A 68 11.77 11.34 13.01
CA ALA A 68 10.65 11.25 12.08
C ALA A 68 9.79 9.98 12.29
N ASP A 69 10.42 8.87 12.70
CA ASP A 69 9.72 7.62 13.00
C ASP A 69 8.88 7.71 14.26
N GLN A 70 9.40 8.33 15.32
CA GLN A 70 8.65 8.55 16.54
C GLN A 70 7.45 9.47 16.28
N LYS A 71 7.66 10.56 15.54
CA LYS A 71 6.60 11.48 15.11
C LYS A 71 5.52 10.75 14.31
N LEU A 72 5.91 9.94 13.31
CA LEU A 72 4.99 9.10 12.54
C LEU A 72 4.13 8.19 13.42
N ILE A 73 4.74 7.53 14.41
CA ILE A 73 4.02 6.61 15.31
C ILE A 73 3.01 7.36 16.17
N GLU A 74 3.40 8.51 16.70
CA GLU A 74 2.53 9.36 17.52
C GLU A 74 1.35 9.90 16.71
N SER A 75 1.61 10.42 15.50
CA SER A 75 0.59 10.89 14.57
C SER A 75 -0.38 9.78 14.14
N LEU A 76 0.09 8.54 13.97
CA LEU A 76 -0.76 7.40 13.59
C LEU A 76 -1.57 6.83 14.77
N LYS A 77 -1.15 7.06 16.01
CA LYS A 77 -1.75 6.46 17.22
C LYS A 77 -3.27 6.64 17.33
N PRO A 78 -3.88 7.80 17.00
CA PRO A 78 -5.33 7.99 17.03
C PRO A 78 -6.11 7.08 16.06
N TYR A 79 -5.46 6.65 14.97
CA TYR A 79 -6.07 5.93 13.86
C TYR A 79 -5.79 4.42 13.90
N GLN A 80 -4.62 3.99 14.39
CA GLN A 80 -4.17 2.58 14.38
C GLN A 80 -5.13 1.59 15.07
N LYS A 81 -5.75 2.00 16.18
CA LYS A 81 -6.67 1.12 16.93
C LYS A 81 -7.95 0.84 16.13
N LYS A 82 -8.45 1.85 15.43
CA LYS A 82 -9.73 1.85 14.70
C LYS A 82 -9.58 1.37 13.25
N SER A 83 -8.38 1.44 12.68
CA SER A 83 -8.14 1.01 11.30
C SER A 83 -8.36 -0.48 11.12
N SER A 84 -8.94 -0.85 9.97
CA SER A 84 -9.10 -2.26 9.57
C SER A 84 -7.81 -2.77 8.94
N LEU A 85 -7.25 -2.01 7.99
CA LEU A 85 -5.99 -2.29 7.32
C LEU A 85 -5.13 -1.02 7.20
N MET A 86 -3.82 -1.23 7.12
CA MET A 86 -2.79 -0.24 6.85
C MET A 86 -1.94 -0.73 5.69
N ALA A 87 -2.01 -0.03 4.57
CA ALA A 87 -1.22 -0.28 3.38
C ALA A 87 0.10 0.51 3.42
N VAL A 88 1.21 -0.12 3.05
CA VAL A 88 2.53 0.51 3.02
C VAL A 88 3.21 0.27 1.67
N ASN A 89 3.88 1.29 1.13
CA ASN A 89 4.62 1.21 -0.14
C ASN A 89 6.05 0.63 0.00
N ALA A 90 6.27 -0.26 0.97
CA ALA A 90 7.59 -0.81 1.28
C ALA A 90 7.52 -2.32 1.59
N PRO A 91 8.59 -3.10 1.30
CA PRO A 91 8.62 -4.53 1.55
C PRO A 91 8.28 -4.90 3.00
N LEU A 92 7.32 -5.81 3.16
CA LEU A 92 6.94 -6.38 4.46
C LEU A 92 7.61 -7.73 4.74
N THR A 93 8.29 -8.29 3.74
CA THR A 93 9.05 -9.54 3.79
C THR A 93 10.45 -9.33 3.23
N TRP A 94 11.42 -10.05 3.81
CA TRP A 94 12.77 -10.09 3.26
C TRP A 94 12.86 -11.09 2.09
N PRO A 95 13.75 -10.86 1.11
CA PRO A 95 14.12 -11.87 0.12
C PRO A 95 14.43 -13.21 0.76
N LYS A 96 13.99 -14.30 0.10
CA LYS A 96 14.11 -15.67 0.64
C LYS A 96 15.51 -15.99 1.12
N CYS A 97 16.54 -15.66 0.32
CA CYS A 97 17.92 -16.00 0.66
C CYS A 97 18.44 -15.29 1.92
N ILE A 98 17.91 -14.13 2.28
CA ILE A 98 18.32 -13.37 3.48
C ILE A 98 17.74 -13.97 4.76
N ARG A 99 16.54 -14.57 4.67
CA ARG A 99 15.85 -15.22 5.80
C ARG A 99 16.01 -16.75 5.79
N CYS A 100 16.81 -17.28 4.87
CA CYS A 100 17.02 -18.71 4.72
C CYS A 100 17.88 -19.24 5.88
N ARG A 101 17.56 -20.46 6.36
CA ARG A 101 18.29 -21.13 7.45
C ARG A 101 19.16 -22.30 6.97
N LEU A 102 19.15 -22.60 5.68
CA LEU A 102 19.95 -23.67 5.10
C LEU A 102 21.42 -23.27 5.01
N LYS A 103 22.32 -24.25 5.09
CA LYS A 103 23.67 -24.11 4.55
C LYS A 103 23.55 -23.98 3.04
N CYS A 104 23.73 -22.75 2.53
CA CYS A 104 23.38 -22.40 1.16
C CYS A 104 24.18 -23.26 0.15
N PRO A 105 23.51 -24.03 -0.74
CA PRO A 105 24.18 -24.79 -1.79
C PRO A 105 24.47 -23.96 -3.06
N GLY A 106 24.22 -22.65 -3.03
CA GLY A 106 24.07 -21.81 -4.22
C GLY A 106 22.63 -21.83 -4.75
N TYR A 107 22.13 -20.70 -5.26
CA TYR A 107 20.74 -20.60 -5.72
C TYR A 107 20.50 -21.33 -7.05
N GLU A 108 21.56 -21.71 -7.75
CA GLU A 108 21.57 -22.56 -8.94
C GLU A 108 21.16 -24.01 -8.63
N LYS A 109 21.49 -24.49 -7.42
CA LYS A 109 21.19 -25.86 -6.95
C LYS A 109 20.13 -25.89 -5.82
N CYS A 110 19.64 -24.73 -5.42
CA CYS A 110 18.70 -24.60 -4.32
C CYS A 110 17.32 -25.16 -4.67
N LYS A 111 16.75 -25.94 -3.75
CA LYS A 111 15.43 -26.57 -3.89
C LYS A 111 14.33 -25.85 -3.12
N GLU A 112 14.62 -24.70 -2.52
CA GLU A 112 13.60 -23.88 -1.85
C GLU A 112 12.52 -23.46 -2.87
N PRO A 113 11.22 -23.55 -2.51
CA PRO A 113 10.12 -23.30 -3.44
C PRO A 113 10.19 -21.94 -4.14
N GLU A 114 10.65 -20.91 -3.44
CA GLU A 114 10.82 -19.56 -3.98
C GLU A 114 11.87 -19.52 -5.08
N ILE A 115 12.99 -20.18 -4.87
CA ILE A 115 14.11 -20.18 -5.81
C ILE A 115 13.73 -20.99 -7.06
N LEU A 116 13.08 -22.14 -6.87
CA LEU A 116 12.53 -22.93 -7.98
C LEU A 116 11.49 -22.13 -8.78
N TRP A 117 10.64 -21.36 -8.09
CA TRP A 117 9.66 -20.49 -8.74
C TRP A 117 10.33 -19.38 -9.55
N MET A 118 11.32 -18.69 -8.99
CA MET A 118 12.06 -17.63 -9.69
C MET A 118 12.78 -18.19 -10.93
N TRP A 119 13.43 -19.36 -10.83
CA TRP A 119 14.02 -20.03 -12.00
C TRP A 119 12.99 -20.40 -13.06
N LYS A 120 11.81 -20.87 -12.65
CA LYS A 120 10.72 -21.18 -13.58
C LYS A 120 10.26 -19.93 -14.33
N GLN A 121 10.09 -18.80 -13.63
CA GLN A 121 9.74 -17.53 -14.29
C GLN A 121 10.87 -17.04 -15.19
N TYR A 122 12.11 -17.05 -14.70
CA TYR A 122 13.29 -16.65 -15.46
C TYR A 122 13.39 -17.40 -16.79
N LYS A 123 13.32 -18.74 -16.77
CA LYS A 123 13.35 -19.57 -18.00
C LYS A 123 12.18 -19.29 -18.93
N LYS A 124 11.01 -18.96 -18.39
CA LYS A 124 9.83 -18.61 -19.19
C LYS A 124 10.04 -17.27 -19.91
N ILE A 125 10.66 -16.30 -19.24
CA ILE A 125 10.96 -14.97 -19.79
C ILE A 125 12.10 -15.06 -20.80
N ASP A 126 13.18 -15.74 -20.46
CA ASP A 126 14.39 -15.87 -21.28
C ASP A 126 14.11 -16.51 -22.65
N LYS A 127 13.13 -17.44 -22.71
CA LYS A 127 12.63 -18.02 -23.97
C LYS A 127 11.94 -17.01 -24.89
N LYS A 128 11.36 -15.94 -24.33
CA LYS A 128 10.65 -14.89 -25.08
C LYS A 128 11.56 -13.71 -25.40
N GLU A 129 12.35 -13.30 -24.42
CA GLU A 129 13.27 -12.17 -24.49
C GLU A 129 14.57 -12.59 -23.82
N LYS A 130 15.65 -12.70 -24.61
CA LYS A 130 16.95 -13.19 -24.13
C LYS A 130 17.48 -12.29 -23.02
N LEU A 131 17.44 -12.77 -21.78
CA LEU A 131 17.77 -11.99 -20.60
C LEU A 131 19.29 -11.89 -20.45
N LYS A 132 19.78 -10.66 -20.25
CA LYS A 132 21.22 -10.40 -20.08
C LYS A 132 21.76 -10.80 -18.70
N LYS A 133 20.89 -10.89 -17.70
CA LYS A 133 21.28 -11.09 -16.30
C LYS A 133 20.30 -12.04 -15.61
N VAL A 134 20.83 -12.91 -14.75
CA VAL A 134 20.06 -13.74 -13.84
C VAL A 134 19.56 -12.89 -12.67
N PHE A 135 18.41 -13.26 -12.09
CA PHE A 135 17.85 -12.61 -10.91
C PHE A 135 18.76 -12.78 -9.68
N THR A 136 18.67 -11.85 -8.72
CA THR A 136 19.43 -11.91 -7.46
C THR A 136 18.53 -12.24 -6.27
N PRO A 137 18.39 -13.50 -5.83
CA PRO A 137 17.39 -13.89 -4.83
C PRO A 137 17.69 -13.42 -3.39
N TYR A 138 18.86 -12.83 -3.17
CA TYR A 138 19.21 -12.11 -1.94
C TYR A 138 18.73 -10.65 -1.97
N ALA A 139 18.34 -10.11 -3.12
CA ALA A 139 17.83 -8.75 -3.27
C ALA A 139 16.39 -8.67 -3.80
N GLU A 140 16.00 -9.61 -4.65
CA GLU A 140 14.69 -9.73 -5.29
C GLU A 140 13.81 -10.77 -4.58
N ARG A 141 12.49 -10.55 -4.57
CA ARG A 141 11.50 -11.57 -4.18
C ARG A 141 10.72 -12.02 -5.41
N CYS A 142 9.88 -13.04 -5.20
CA CYS A 142 8.97 -13.51 -6.22
C CYS A 142 7.95 -12.43 -6.63
N ALA A 143 7.58 -11.53 -5.72
CA ALA A 143 6.61 -10.47 -5.96
C ALA A 143 7.10 -9.47 -7.02
N GLU A 144 8.37 -9.04 -6.98
CA GLU A 144 8.92 -8.12 -7.98
C GLU A 144 8.93 -8.75 -9.38
N MET A 145 9.38 -10.01 -9.49
CA MET A 145 9.35 -10.74 -10.76
C MET A 145 7.91 -10.94 -11.28
N TYR A 146 6.95 -11.15 -10.39
CA TYR A 146 5.53 -11.27 -10.78
C TYR A 146 5.02 -9.95 -11.39
N LEU A 147 5.24 -8.82 -10.72
CA LEU A 147 4.81 -7.51 -11.20
C LEU A 147 5.45 -7.13 -12.55
N ALA A 148 6.71 -7.50 -12.76
CA ALA A 148 7.44 -7.18 -13.99
C ALA A 148 6.95 -7.98 -15.21
N HIS A 149 6.41 -9.19 -15.03
CA HIS A 149 6.22 -10.14 -16.15
C HIS A 149 4.88 -10.87 -16.21
N SER A 150 4.03 -10.77 -15.18
CA SER A 150 2.77 -11.53 -15.08
C SER A 150 1.51 -10.66 -15.17
N LEU A 151 1.66 -9.33 -15.23
CA LEU A 151 0.56 -8.38 -15.39
C LEU A 151 0.38 -7.97 -16.86
N GLU A 152 -0.67 -7.21 -17.13
CA GLU A 152 -1.05 -6.70 -18.45
C GLU A 152 0.00 -5.78 -19.09
N GLU A 153 0.81 -5.13 -18.27
CA GLU A 153 1.99 -4.39 -18.70
C GLU A 153 3.11 -4.59 -17.67
N PRO A 154 4.39 -4.44 -18.06
CA PRO A 154 5.50 -4.64 -17.15
C PRO A 154 5.59 -3.50 -16.12
N PHE A 155 5.57 -3.86 -14.83
CA PHE A 155 5.86 -2.94 -13.75
C PHE A 155 7.24 -3.24 -13.16
N TYR A 156 8.25 -2.55 -13.65
CA TYR A 156 9.61 -2.63 -13.10
C TYR A 156 9.67 -1.94 -11.75
N VAL A 157 9.58 -2.75 -10.70
CA VAL A 157 9.73 -2.33 -9.31
C VAL A 157 11.19 -2.48 -8.88
N SER A 158 11.65 -1.60 -8.00
CA SER A 158 12.99 -1.73 -7.42
C SER A 158 13.05 -2.99 -6.55
N GLN A 159 14.14 -3.74 -6.66
CA GLN A 159 14.40 -4.95 -5.85
C GLN A 159 14.26 -4.62 -4.36
N ALA A 160 13.66 -5.49 -3.55
CA ALA A 160 13.40 -5.23 -2.12
C ALA A 160 14.64 -4.81 -1.31
N LEU A 161 15.81 -5.37 -1.63
CA LEU A 161 17.11 -4.95 -1.08
C LEU A 161 18.04 -4.30 -2.13
N GLY A 162 17.46 -3.71 -3.18
CA GLY A 162 18.18 -2.82 -4.08
C GLY A 162 18.47 -1.45 -3.45
N ALA A 163 19.32 -0.65 -4.08
CA ALA A 163 19.81 0.62 -3.54
C ALA A 163 18.71 1.57 -3.04
N ASN A 164 17.58 1.65 -3.73
CA ASN A 164 16.48 2.56 -3.39
C ASN A 164 15.52 1.99 -2.33
N MET A 165 15.21 0.68 -2.40
CA MET A 165 14.20 0.07 -1.51
C MET A 165 14.79 -0.52 -0.25
N ALA A 166 16.08 -0.89 -0.21
CA ALA A 166 16.70 -1.47 0.98
C ALA A 166 16.55 -0.58 2.23
N PRO A 167 16.77 0.75 2.16
CA PRO A 167 16.55 1.62 3.32
C PRO A 167 15.08 1.68 3.75
N LEU A 168 14.14 1.65 2.79
CA LEU A 168 12.71 1.66 3.07
C LEU A 168 12.25 0.34 3.70
N ALA A 169 12.74 -0.78 3.20
CA ALA A 169 12.50 -2.10 3.77
C ALA A 169 13.03 -2.16 5.21
N ALA A 170 14.28 -1.77 5.45
CA ALA A 170 14.86 -1.73 6.80
C ALA A 170 14.04 -0.85 7.76
N ARG A 171 13.65 0.34 7.31
CA ARG A 171 12.79 1.25 8.08
C ARG A 171 11.42 0.63 8.36
N MET A 172 10.79 -0.01 7.38
CA MET A 172 9.51 -0.70 7.55
C MET A 172 9.61 -1.85 8.55
N PHE A 173 10.67 -2.66 8.50
CA PHE A 173 10.90 -3.73 9.48
C PHE A 173 11.13 -3.19 10.90
N PHE A 174 11.76 -2.03 11.05
CA PHE A 174 11.85 -1.34 12.34
C PHE A 174 10.47 -0.89 12.83
N LEU A 175 9.71 -0.17 11.99
CA LEU A 175 8.39 0.36 12.34
C LEU A 175 7.35 -0.74 12.61
N LYS A 176 7.42 -1.86 11.89
CA LYS A 176 6.52 -3.01 12.03
C LYS A 176 6.50 -3.58 13.46
N LYS A 177 7.59 -3.42 14.23
CA LYS A 177 7.65 -3.82 15.64
C LYS A 177 6.70 -3.01 16.54
N ARG A 178 6.28 -1.83 16.09
CA ARG A 178 5.41 -0.90 16.82
C ARG A 178 4.02 -0.77 16.20
N PHE A 179 3.77 -1.44 15.07
CA PHE A 179 2.48 -1.49 14.39
C PHE A 179 1.77 -2.83 14.66
N PRO A 180 0.43 -2.87 14.64
CA PRO A 180 -0.31 -4.12 14.78
C PRO A 180 -0.10 -5.02 13.54
N ALA A 181 0.73 -6.06 13.68
CA ALA A 181 1.19 -6.90 12.58
C ALA A 181 0.06 -7.48 11.68
N LYS A 182 -1.10 -7.84 12.27
CA LYS A 182 -2.24 -8.42 11.54
C LYS A 182 -2.98 -7.44 10.61
N LYS A 183 -2.64 -6.15 10.63
CA LYS A 183 -3.32 -5.11 9.84
C LYS A 183 -2.48 -4.57 8.68
N LEU A 184 -1.24 -5.01 8.53
CA LEU A 184 -0.33 -4.48 7.52
C LEU A 184 -0.46 -5.25 6.20
N ILE A 185 -0.60 -4.52 5.10
CA ILE A 185 -0.49 -5.05 3.75
C ILE A 185 0.55 -4.26 2.96
N GLU A 186 1.24 -4.93 2.05
CA GLU A 186 2.19 -4.30 1.16
C GLU A 186 1.47 -3.89 -0.12
N VAL A 187 1.77 -2.69 -0.64
CA VAL A 187 1.19 -2.17 -1.88
C VAL A 187 2.28 -1.57 -2.76
N HIS A 188 2.06 -1.58 -4.06
CA HIS A 188 2.87 -0.79 -4.99
C HIS A 188 1.98 0.29 -5.63
N PRO A 189 2.06 1.57 -5.17
CA PRO A 189 1.09 2.61 -5.53
C PRO A 189 0.86 2.77 -7.03
N LYS A 190 1.91 2.64 -7.85
CA LYS A 190 1.79 2.76 -9.31
C LYS A 190 0.96 1.63 -9.95
N VAL A 191 1.05 0.41 -9.44
CA VAL A 191 0.23 -0.72 -9.92
C VAL A 191 -1.21 -0.52 -9.48
N SER A 192 -1.42 -0.14 -8.22
CA SER A 192 -2.76 0.19 -7.72
C SER A 192 -3.41 1.31 -8.50
N LEU A 193 -2.69 2.41 -8.71
CA LEU A 193 -3.14 3.56 -9.49
C LEU A 193 -3.49 3.15 -10.91
N TRP A 194 -2.67 2.32 -11.54
CA TRP A 194 -2.95 1.85 -12.89
C TRP A 194 -4.30 1.13 -12.94
N ARG A 195 -4.51 0.11 -12.11
CA ARG A 195 -5.77 -0.65 -12.06
C ARG A 195 -6.98 0.23 -11.73
N ILE A 196 -6.86 1.06 -10.70
CA ILE A 196 -7.90 2.02 -10.27
C ILE A 196 -8.23 2.97 -11.42
N GLY A 197 -7.22 3.63 -12.00
CA GLY A 197 -7.42 4.61 -13.06
C GLY A 197 -7.98 4.00 -14.35
N ARG A 198 -7.53 2.81 -14.74
CA ARG A 198 -8.08 2.08 -15.90
C ARG A 198 -9.56 1.75 -15.68
N SER A 199 -9.96 1.31 -14.49
CA SER A 199 -11.37 1.06 -14.16
C SER A 199 -12.24 2.32 -14.21
N LEU A 200 -11.64 3.50 -14.05
CA LEU A 200 -12.31 4.80 -14.13
C LEU A 200 -12.23 5.43 -15.54
N GLY A 201 -11.66 4.75 -16.53
CA GLY A 201 -11.53 5.28 -17.89
C GLY A 201 -10.43 6.33 -18.07
N ILE A 202 -9.52 6.48 -17.10
CA ILE A 202 -8.40 7.43 -17.19
C ILE A 202 -7.41 6.95 -18.25
N ARG A 203 -6.92 7.89 -19.06
CA ARG A 203 -5.96 7.60 -20.13
C ARG A 203 -4.63 7.08 -19.54
N PRO A 204 -4.01 6.04 -20.13
CA PRO A 204 -2.74 5.48 -19.67
C PRO A 204 -1.60 6.50 -19.51
N THR A 205 -1.60 7.54 -20.34
CA THR A 205 -0.60 8.61 -20.33
C THR A 205 -0.54 9.34 -19.00
N HIS A 206 -1.68 9.68 -18.40
CA HIS A 206 -1.74 10.33 -17.08
C HIS A 206 -1.29 9.36 -15.97
N LEU A 207 -1.73 8.11 -16.03
CA LEU A 207 -1.36 7.08 -15.04
C LEU A 207 0.16 6.84 -15.00
N LYS A 208 0.83 6.85 -16.17
CA LYS A 208 2.29 6.67 -16.25
C LYS A 208 3.06 7.90 -15.74
N LYS A 209 2.54 9.11 -15.97
CA LYS A 209 3.22 10.38 -15.66
C LYS A 209 3.03 10.89 -14.23
N HIS A 210 2.16 10.31 -13.41
CA HIS A 210 1.83 10.83 -12.06
C HIS A 210 3.02 11.05 -11.10
N LYS A 211 4.22 10.49 -11.36
CA LYS A 211 5.45 10.73 -10.59
C LYS A 211 6.52 11.54 -11.31
N HIS A 212 6.27 11.97 -12.54
CA HIS A 212 7.23 12.73 -13.32
C HIS A 212 7.36 14.15 -12.77
N ALA A 213 8.55 14.73 -12.86
CA ALA A 213 8.79 16.12 -12.48
C ALA A 213 7.98 17.10 -13.36
N ILE A 214 7.88 16.80 -14.65
CA ILE A 214 7.10 17.59 -15.62
C ILE A 214 5.79 16.86 -15.91
N GLY A 215 4.66 17.56 -15.76
CA GLY A 215 3.31 17.04 -16.02
C GLY A 215 2.79 16.03 -14.99
N GLY A 216 3.55 15.74 -13.92
CA GLY A 216 3.09 14.87 -12.84
C GLY A 216 1.99 15.48 -12.00
N GLU A 217 2.05 16.80 -11.74
CA GLU A 217 0.99 17.53 -11.04
C GLU A 217 -0.32 17.48 -11.82
N GLU A 218 -0.29 17.79 -13.11
CA GLU A 218 -1.48 17.73 -13.96
C GLU A 218 -2.06 16.32 -14.08
N ALA A 219 -1.19 15.30 -14.19
CA ALA A 219 -1.65 13.92 -14.13
C ALA A 219 -2.38 13.60 -12.80
N ARG A 220 -1.83 14.03 -11.66
CA ARG A 220 -2.48 13.84 -10.35
C ARG A 220 -3.78 14.63 -10.24
N HIS A 221 -3.83 15.85 -10.77
CA HIS A 221 -5.06 16.67 -10.84
C HIS A 221 -6.17 15.92 -11.56
N ILE A 222 -5.93 15.50 -12.80
CA ILE A 222 -6.91 14.76 -13.62
C ILE A 222 -7.38 13.49 -12.91
N ILE A 223 -6.48 12.77 -12.25
CA ILE A 223 -6.83 11.56 -11.51
C ILE A 223 -7.75 11.87 -10.32
N LEU A 224 -7.38 12.87 -9.49
CA LEU A 224 -8.16 13.24 -8.32
C LEU A 224 -9.51 13.84 -8.70
N GLU A 225 -9.54 14.67 -9.74
CA GLU A 225 -10.76 15.24 -10.31
C GLU A 225 -11.70 14.13 -10.77
N THR A 226 -11.20 13.15 -11.54
CA THR A 226 -12.00 11.99 -11.96
C THR A 226 -12.58 11.22 -10.76
N LEU A 227 -11.81 11.06 -9.67
CA LEU A 227 -12.27 10.39 -8.46
C LEU A 227 -13.40 11.17 -7.76
N VAL A 228 -13.34 12.50 -7.76
CA VAL A 228 -14.35 13.36 -7.14
C VAL A 228 -15.59 13.47 -8.02
N GLU A 229 -15.43 13.69 -9.33
CA GLU A 229 -16.54 13.79 -10.30
C GLU A 229 -17.34 12.50 -10.39
N LYS A 230 -16.65 11.35 -10.34
CA LYS A 230 -17.29 10.03 -10.26
C LYS A 230 -17.72 9.66 -8.84
N ASP A 231 -17.64 10.58 -7.88
CA ASP A 231 -18.13 10.38 -6.51
C ASP A 231 -17.52 9.13 -5.83
N ILE A 232 -16.28 8.79 -6.20
CA ILE A 232 -15.52 7.68 -5.63
C ILE A 232 -15.08 8.04 -4.21
N ALA A 233 -14.51 9.24 -4.05
CA ALA A 233 -14.00 9.71 -2.78
C ALA A 233 -14.27 11.20 -2.61
N PHE A 234 -14.78 11.57 -1.45
CA PHE A 234 -14.88 12.96 -1.02
C PHE A 234 -13.52 13.42 -0.48
N ILE A 235 -13.01 14.51 -1.06
CA ILE A 235 -11.70 15.08 -0.78
C ILE A 235 -11.88 16.58 -0.56
N TYR A 236 -11.36 17.12 0.55
CA TYR A 236 -11.37 18.56 0.78
C TYR A 236 -10.39 19.27 -0.17
N VAL A 237 -10.73 20.48 -0.60
CA VAL A 237 -9.94 21.27 -1.56
C VAL A 237 -8.47 21.40 -1.15
N GLN A 238 -8.20 21.61 0.14
CA GLN A 238 -6.83 21.71 0.65
C GLN A 238 -6.04 20.39 0.49
N ASP A 239 -6.65 19.25 0.83
CA ASP A 239 -6.01 17.93 0.67
C ASP A 239 -5.85 17.58 -0.80
N PHE A 240 -6.83 17.95 -1.63
CA PHE A 240 -6.76 17.80 -3.08
C PHE A 240 -5.53 18.52 -3.65
N GLN A 241 -5.37 19.81 -3.37
CA GLN A 241 -4.22 20.60 -3.81
C GLN A 241 -2.90 20.04 -3.28
N THR A 242 -2.89 19.60 -2.01
CA THR A 242 -1.72 18.98 -1.39
C THR A 242 -1.30 17.72 -2.14
N MET A 243 -2.22 16.84 -2.51
CA MET A 243 -1.92 15.63 -3.28
C MET A 243 -1.54 15.93 -4.74
N VAL A 244 -2.08 17.00 -5.33
CA VAL A 244 -1.63 17.46 -6.65
C VAL A 244 -0.15 17.86 -6.60
N GLN A 245 0.30 18.57 -5.56
CA GLN A 245 1.69 19.05 -5.44
C GLN A 245 2.66 17.99 -4.88
N ASP A 246 2.21 17.13 -3.97
CA ASP A 246 3.04 16.14 -3.27
C ASP A 246 2.70 14.71 -3.73
N SER A 247 3.59 14.14 -4.55
CA SER A 247 3.46 12.75 -5.02
C SER A 247 3.46 11.70 -3.90
N GLY A 248 4.11 11.98 -2.76
CA GLY A 248 4.12 11.09 -1.59
C GLY A 248 2.76 11.09 -0.88
N ALA A 249 2.13 12.25 -0.77
CA ALA A 249 0.76 12.39 -0.26
C ALA A 249 -0.25 11.66 -1.15
N PHE A 250 -0.12 11.82 -2.47
CA PHE A 250 -0.92 11.10 -3.45
C PHE A 250 -0.73 9.57 -3.35
N ASP A 251 0.51 9.09 -3.27
CA ASP A 251 0.81 7.66 -3.07
C ASP A 251 0.21 7.11 -1.77
N ALA A 252 0.24 7.90 -0.69
CA ALA A 252 -0.37 7.52 0.58
C ALA A 252 -1.89 7.37 0.44
N PHE A 253 -2.55 8.29 -0.26
CA PHE A 253 -3.97 8.19 -0.58
C PHE A 253 -4.30 6.95 -1.41
N ILE A 254 -3.56 6.69 -2.50
CA ILE A 254 -3.74 5.48 -3.34
C ILE A 254 -3.51 4.20 -2.54
N SER A 255 -2.52 4.21 -1.63
CA SER A 255 -2.27 3.08 -0.72
C SER A 255 -3.46 2.83 0.20
N ALA A 256 -4.03 3.89 0.79
CA ALA A 256 -5.21 3.78 1.66
C ALA A 256 -6.43 3.26 0.89
N LEU A 257 -6.61 3.72 -0.35
CA LEU A 257 -7.67 3.24 -1.25
C LEU A 257 -7.47 1.76 -1.60
N THR A 258 -6.23 1.32 -1.81
CA THR A 258 -5.91 -0.11 -2.01
C THR A 258 -6.25 -0.96 -0.78
N ALA A 259 -5.98 -0.46 0.43
CA ALA A 259 -6.39 -1.13 1.67
C ALA A 259 -7.92 -1.26 1.79
N LEU A 260 -8.68 -0.24 1.39
CA LEU A 260 -10.14 -0.34 1.31
C LEU A 260 -10.57 -1.38 0.27
N LEU A 261 -10.00 -1.37 -0.94
CA LEU A 261 -10.34 -2.34 -1.99
C LEU A 261 -10.04 -3.77 -1.56
N LYS A 262 -8.91 -4.01 -0.88
CA LYS A 262 -8.59 -5.31 -0.29
C LYS A 262 -9.66 -5.75 0.71
N HIS A 263 -10.07 -4.85 1.60
CA HIS A 263 -11.12 -5.12 2.58
C HIS A 263 -12.47 -5.45 1.92
N LEU A 264 -12.77 -4.84 0.78
CA LEU A 264 -13.98 -5.12 -0.01
C LEU A 264 -13.86 -6.32 -0.95
N GLY A 265 -12.71 -7.01 -1.03
CA GLY A 265 -12.52 -8.16 -1.91
C GLY A 265 -12.23 -7.80 -3.37
N HIS A 266 -11.77 -6.58 -3.64
CA HIS A 266 -11.42 -6.07 -4.96
C HIS A 266 -9.91 -6.07 -5.25
N CYS A 267 -9.14 -6.87 -4.53
CA CYS A 267 -7.75 -7.20 -4.90
C CYS A 267 -7.68 -8.62 -5.48
N GLU A 268 -6.69 -8.85 -6.34
CA GLU A 268 -6.38 -10.16 -6.89
C GLU A 268 -6.01 -11.15 -5.78
N PRO A 269 -6.44 -12.42 -5.90
CA PRO A 269 -5.92 -13.47 -5.03
C PRO A 269 -4.45 -13.74 -5.37
N ILE A 270 -3.71 -14.26 -4.39
CA ILE A 270 -2.36 -14.78 -4.61
C ILE A 270 -2.45 -15.88 -5.70
N PRO A 271 -1.58 -15.86 -6.73
CA PRO A 271 -1.59 -16.87 -7.79
C PRO A 271 -1.40 -18.29 -7.22
N LYS A 272 -2.13 -19.28 -7.76
CA LYS A 272 -2.14 -20.66 -7.24
C LYS A 272 -0.75 -21.30 -7.07
N ASN A 273 0.21 -20.93 -7.92
CA ASN A 273 1.57 -21.47 -7.90
C ASN A 273 2.59 -20.53 -7.24
N PHE A 274 2.15 -19.48 -6.53
CA PHE A 274 3.04 -18.55 -5.85
C PHE A 274 3.54 -19.18 -4.53
N PRO A 275 4.83 -19.05 -4.18
CA PRO A 275 5.37 -19.63 -2.95
C PRO A 275 4.66 -19.10 -1.69
N SER A 276 4.19 -19.99 -0.82
CA SER A 276 3.37 -19.63 0.35
C SER A 276 4.12 -18.83 1.42
N SER A 277 5.45 -18.96 1.49
CA SER A 277 6.27 -18.23 2.48
C SER A 277 6.69 -16.84 1.99
N GLU A 278 6.38 -16.48 0.74
CA GLU A 278 6.72 -15.18 0.18
C GLU A 278 5.74 -14.07 0.53
N GLY A 279 6.26 -12.84 0.50
CA GLY A 279 5.41 -11.66 0.63
C GLY A 279 4.59 -11.42 -0.62
N TRP A 280 3.35 -10.98 -0.44
CA TRP A 280 2.48 -10.58 -1.52
C TRP A 280 2.29 -9.07 -1.52
N ILE A 281 2.34 -8.47 -2.71
CA ILE A 281 1.95 -7.08 -2.95
C ILE A 281 0.48 -7.11 -3.34
N GLU A 282 -0.37 -6.40 -2.61
CA GLU A 282 -1.79 -6.32 -2.92
C GLU A 282 -2.01 -5.51 -4.20
N ILE A 283 -2.71 -6.14 -5.16
CA ILE A 283 -2.96 -5.61 -6.50
C ILE A 283 -4.47 -5.52 -6.69
N PRO A 284 -5.05 -4.34 -6.97
CA PRO A 284 -6.47 -4.24 -7.32
C PRO A 284 -6.81 -5.05 -8.59
N LYS A 285 -8.03 -5.56 -8.67
CA LYS A 285 -8.53 -6.28 -9.85
C LYS A 285 -8.58 -5.36 -11.09
N THR A 286 -8.57 -5.95 -12.28
CA THR A 286 -8.83 -5.30 -13.57
C THR A 286 -10.18 -4.58 -13.60
N ASP A 287 -11.19 -5.27 -13.10
CA ASP A 287 -12.62 -4.98 -13.20
C ASP A 287 -13.13 -4.60 -11.81
N ILE A 288 -12.69 -3.44 -11.33
CA ILE A 288 -13.16 -2.92 -10.06
C ILE A 288 -14.63 -2.52 -10.24
N SER A 289 -15.54 -3.38 -9.79
CA SER A 289 -16.93 -3.00 -9.58
C SER A 289 -16.97 -2.01 -8.43
N TRP A 290 -17.10 -0.73 -8.74
CA TRP A 290 -17.30 0.30 -7.75
C TRP A 290 -18.77 0.25 -7.32
N PRO A 291 -19.12 -0.35 -6.17
CA PRO A 291 -20.51 -0.64 -5.80
C PRO A 291 -21.34 0.63 -5.53
N PHE A 292 -20.69 1.79 -5.55
CA PHE A 292 -21.24 3.13 -5.38
C PHE A 292 -21.35 3.93 -6.69
N LEU A 293 -20.86 3.41 -7.81
CA LEU A 293 -21.05 4.02 -9.14
C LEU A 293 -22.34 3.59 -9.83
N VAL A 294 -23.05 2.61 -9.28
CA VAL A 294 -24.34 2.19 -9.82
C VAL A 294 -25.43 3.01 -9.14
N PRO A 295 -26.28 3.73 -9.90
CA PRO A 295 -27.39 4.50 -9.35
C PRO A 295 -28.34 3.65 -8.50
#